data_AF-A0A945N328-F1
#
_entry.id   AF-A0A945N328-F1
#
_cell.length_a   1.000
_cell.length_b   1.000
_cell.length_c   1.000
_cell.angle_alpha   90.00
_cell.angle_beta   90.00
_cell.angle_gamma   90.00
#
_symmetry.space_group_name_H-M   'P 1'
#
loop_
_entity.id
_entity.type
_entity.pdbx_description
1 polymer ?
#
loop_
_entity_poly.entity_id
_entity_poly.type
_entity_poly.pdbx_seq_one_letter_code
_entity_poly.pdbx_strand_id
1 'polypeptide(L)' 'MPRASDLSFFDIGSHPVPTATNPLGVKGAGEGGTVGALASVMNAVNDALAPLGVKNLGMPATPERVWAAIQSAQA' A
#
# COMPACT_ATOMS: atom_id res chain seq x y z
N MET A 1 -13.01 9.44 4.30
CA MET A 1 -11.66 10.02 4.51
C MET A 1 -11.11 9.48 5.81
N PRO A 2 -9.84 9.03 5.85
CA PRO A 2 -9.21 8.52 7.06
C PRO A 2 -9.05 9.61 8.12
N ARG A 3 -9.18 9.22 9.38
CA ARG A 3 -8.90 10.02 10.58
C ARG A 3 -7.50 9.70 11.11
N ALA A 4 -7.02 10.49 12.07
CA ALA A 4 -5.72 10.26 12.70
C ALA A 4 -5.57 8.85 13.29
N SER A 5 -6.65 8.27 13.81
CA SER A 5 -6.68 6.90 14.35
C SER A 5 -6.65 5.79 13.29
N ASP A 6 -6.85 6.12 12.01
CA ASP A 6 -6.94 5.12 10.94
C ASP A 6 -5.57 4.84 10.31
N LEU A 7 -4.53 5.59 10.70
CA LEU A 7 -3.18 5.52 10.14
C LEU A 7 -2.18 5.01 11.18
N SER A 8 -1.20 4.23 10.71
CA SER A 8 -0.01 3.90 11.50
C SER A 8 0.99 5.06 11.50
N PHE A 9 1.94 5.04 12.43
CA PHE A 9 3.10 5.93 12.34
C PHE A 9 3.94 5.60 11.09
N PHE A 10 4.60 6.62 10.53
CA PHE A 10 5.40 6.49 9.32
C PHE A 10 6.87 6.71 9.65
N ASP A 11 7.72 5.81 9.17
CA ASP A 11 9.16 6.04 9.08
C ASP A 11 9.51 6.64 7.72
N ILE A 12 10.32 7.71 7.71
CA ILE A 12 10.67 8.44 6.49
C ILE A 12 12.18 8.35 6.27
N GLY A 13 12.57 7.70 5.16
CA GLY A 13 13.94 7.70 4.66
C GLY A 13 14.10 8.61 3.43
N SER A 14 15.30 9.12 3.21
CA SER A 14 15.65 9.91 2.02
C SER A 14 16.81 9.29 1.28
N HIS A 15 16.69 9.21 -0.05
CA HIS A 15 17.75 8.77 -0.94
C HIS A 15 17.84 9.73 -2.15
N PRO A 16 18.58 10.84 -2.01
CA PRO A 16 18.62 11.86 -3.05
C PRO A 16 19.44 11.39 -4.25
N VAL A 17 18.80 11.41 -5.43
CA VAL A 17 19.46 11.21 -6.73
C VAL A 17 19.13 12.43 -7.59
N PRO A 18 20.03 13.43 -7.70
CA PRO A 18 19.79 14.64 -8.48
C PRO A 18 19.49 14.33 -9.96
N THR A 19 18.70 15.18 -10.62
CA THR A 19 18.48 15.11 -12.07
C THR A 19 19.36 16.10 -12.82
N ALA A 20 19.78 15.76 -14.05
CA ALA A 20 20.45 16.70 -14.95
C ALA A 20 19.48 17.58 -15.76
N THR A 21 18.17 17.33 -15.66
CA THR A 21 17.14 17.94 -16.53
C THR A 21 16.73 19.35 -16.13
N ASN A 22 17.13 19.83 -14.95
CA ASN A 22 16.90 21.21 -14.53
C ASN A 22 18.06 21.72 -13.66
N PRO A 23 18.32 23.05 -13.63
CA PRO A 23 19.47 23.62 -12.93
C PRO A 23 19.48 23.39 -11.41
N LEU A 24 18.33 23.08 -10.81
CA LEU A 24 18.20 22.86 -9.38
C LEU A 24 18.44 21.40 -8.98
N GLY A 25 18.51 20.47 -9.95
CA GLY A 25 18.66 19.04 -9.69
C GLY A 25 17.46 18.38 -9.01
N VAL A 26 16.31 19.06 -8.92
CA VAL A 26 15.14 18.62 -8.16
C VAL A 26 14.19 17.74 -9.00
N LYS A 27 13.44 16.87 -8.32
CA LYS A 27 12.39 16.03 -8.92
C LYS A 27 11.08 16.25 -8.17
N GLY A 28 9.96 16.13 -8.88
CA GLY A 28 8.64 16.13 -8.24
C GLY A 28 8.45 14.88 -7.38
N ALA A 29 7.86 15.05 -6.20
CA ALA A 29 7.63 13.95 -5.25
C ALA A 29 6.20 13.91 -4.68
N GLY A 30 5.31 14.84 -5.06
CA GLY A 30 3.99 15.00 -4.45
C GLY A 30 3.08 13.76 -4.53
N GLU A 31 3.26 12.93 -5.54
CA GLU A 31 2.47 11.71 -5.74
C GLU A 31 3.19 10.42 -5.30
N GLY A 32 4.49 10.52 -4.94
CA GLY A 32 5.32 9.35 -4.65
C GLY A 32 4.75 8.49 -3.52
N GLY A 33 4.23 9.14 -2.47
CA GLY A 33 3.56 8.47 -1.36
C GLY A 33 2.27 7.77 -1.79
N THR A 34 1.42 8.45 -2.55
CA THR A 34 0.11 7.89 -2.98
C THR A 34 0.28 6.67 -3.88
N VAL A 35 1.21 6.72 -4.84
CA VAL A 35 1.45 5.63 -5.79
C VAL A 35 2.03 4.41 -5.09
N GLY A 36 3.08 4.60 -4.27
CA GLY A 36 3.74 3.51 -3.55
C GLY A 36 2.89 2.88 -2.45
N ALA A 37 2.15 3.70 -1.69
CA ALA A 37 1.39 3.25 -0.52
C ALA A 37 0.29 2.25 -0.88
N LEU A 38 -0.47 2.49 -1.97
CA LEU A 38 -1.57 1.61 -2.38
C LEU A 38 -1.07 0.19 -2.70
N ALA A 39 -0.01 0.09 -3.50
CA ALA A 39 0.58 -1.19 -3.85
C ALA A 39 1.19 -1.89 -2.62
N SER A 40 1.91 -1.14 -1.78
CA SER A 40 2.53 -1.67 -0.56
C SER A 40 1.50 -2.28 0.40
N VAL A 41 0.42 -1.55 0.69
CA VAL A 41 -0.64 -2.02 1.61
C VAL A 41 -1.36 -3.24 1.04
N MET A 42 -1.71 -3.24 -0.25
CA MET A 42 -2.41 -4.38 -0.84
C MET A 42 -1.54 -5.63 -0.96
N ASN A 43 -0.23 -5.47 -1.19
CA ASN A 43 0.71 -6.59 -1.15
C ASN A 43 0.76 -7.16 0.27
N ALA A 44 0.84 -6.32 1.31
CA ALA A 44 0.84 -6.78 2.69
C ALA A 44 -0.47 -7.50 3.08
N VAL A 45 -1.63 -6.99 2.64
CA VAL A 45 -2.92 -7.66 2.85
C VAL A 45 -2.95 -9.02 2.17
N ASN A 46 -2.51 -9.12 0.91
CA ASN A 46 -2.49 -10.39 0.18
C ASN A 46 -1.49 -11.39 0.78
N ASP A 47 -0.32 -10.93 1.20
CA ASP A 47 0.68 -11.75 1.88
C ASP A 47 0.13 -12.33 3.19
N ALA A 48 -0.54 -11.52 4.00
CA ALA A 48 -1.18 -11.96 5.24
C ALA A 48 -2.31 -12.99 5.02
N LEU A 49 -3.00 -12.93 3.88
CA LEU A 49 -4.10 -13.85 3.54
C LEU A 49 -3.64 -15.11 2.80
N ALA A 50 -2.45 -15.11 2.21
CA ALA A 50 -1.94 -16.26 1.46
C ALA A 50 -1.87 -17.56 2.28
N PRO A 51 -1.44 -17.57 3.56
CA PRO A 51 -1.47 -18.78 4.40
C PRO A 51 -2.87 -19.33 4.66
N LEU A 52 -3.92 -18.51 4.46
CA LEU A 52 -5.33 -18.90 4.61
C LEU A 52 -5.94 -19.44 3.30
N GLY A 53 -5.13 -19.59 2.24
CA GLY A 53 -5.56 -20.11 0.94
C GLY A 53 -6.14 -19.05 -0.01
N VAL A 54 -6.19 -17.77 0.40
CA VAL A 54 -6.65 -16.68 -0.46
C VAL A 54 -5.58 -16.38 -1.51
N LYS A 55 -5.94 -16.53 -2.80
CA LYS A 55 -4.99 -16.32 -3.91
C LYS A 55 -4.75 -14.84 -4.22
N ASN A 56 -5.80 -14.03 -4.21
CA ASN A 56 -5.73 -12.60 -4.49
C ASN A 56 -7.02 -11.90 -4.02
N LEU A 57 -6.87 -10.85 -3.23
CA LEU A 57 -7.89 -9.89 -2.86
C LEU A 57 -7.59 -8.53 -3.52
N GLY A 58 -8.53 -8.07 -4.35
CA GLY A 58 -8.49 -6.74 -4.96
C GLY A 58 -9.04 -5.64 -4.05
N MET A 59 -8.62 -4.40 -4.33
CA MET A 59 -9.08 -3.19 -3.64
C MET A 59 -10.59 -2.94 -3.79
N PRO A 60 -11.25 -2.31 -2.80
CA PRO A 60 -10.75 -1.99 -1.46
C PRO A 60 -10.77 -3.21 -0.53
N ALA A 61 -9.82 -3.29 0.40
CA ALA A 61 -9.78 -4.33 1.43
C ALA A 61 -10.67 -4.00 2.63
N THR A 62 -11.99 -3.92 2.42
CA THR A 62 -12.94 -3.71 3.53
C THR A 62 -13.02 -4.96 4.41
N PRO A 63 -13.38 -4.82 5.71
CA PRO A 63 -13.49 -5.98 6.60
C PRO A 63 -14.40 -7.09 6.07
N GLU A 64 -15.53 -6.72 5.47
CA GLU A 64 -16.48 -7.66 4.83
C GLU A 64 -15.82 -8.46 3.70
N ARG A 65 -15.09 -7.78 2.79
CA ARG A 65 -14.43 -8.43 1.65
C ARG A 65 -13.29 -9.35 2.09
N VAL A 66 -12.55 -8.94 3.11
CA VAL A 66 -11.50 -9.77 3.72
C VAL A 66 -12.13 -11.03 4.33
N TRP A 67 -13.19 -10.88 5.11
CA TRP A 67 -13.90 -12.01 5.72
C TRP A 67 -14.45 -12.98 4.67
N ALA A 68 -15.16 -12.46 3.66
CA ALA A 68 -15.72 -13.29 2.58
C ALA A 68 -14.65 -14.06 1.79
N ALA A 69 -13.49 -13.43 1.55
CA ALA A 69 -12.37 -14.09 0.89
C ALA A 69 -11.81 -15.26 1.71
N ILE A 70 -11.65 -15.07 3.03
CA ILE A 70 -11.22 -16.14 3.94
C ILE A 70 -12.23 -17.29 3.95
N GLN A 71 -13.52 -17.00 4.08
CA GLN A 71 -14.57 -18.03 4.08
C GLN A 71 -14.60 -18.82 2.76
N SER A 72 -14.42 -18.12 1.63
CA SER A 72 -14.44 -18.74 0.30
C SER A 72 -13.20 -19.61 0.02
N ALA A 73 -12.07 -19.35 0.69
CA ALA A 73 -10.87 -20.15 0.56
C ALA A 73 -10.89 -21.44 1.41
N GLN A 74 -11.79 -21.53 2.40
CA GLN A 74 -11.96 -22.68 3.29
C GLN A 74 -13.03 -23.67 2.83
N ALA A 75 -13.83 -23.32 1.83
CA ALA A 75 -14.87 -24.16 1.24
C ALA A 75 -14.28 -25.08 0.15
#